data_AF-A0A7R8Z658-F1
#
_entry.id   AF-A0A7R8Z658-F1
#
_cell.length_a   1.000
_cell.length_b   1.000
_cell.length_c   1.000
_cell.angle_alpha   90.00
_cell.angle_beta   90.00
_cell.angle_gamma   90.00
#
_symmetry.space_group_name_H-M   'P 1'
#
loop_
_entity.id
_entity.type
_entity.pdbx_description
1 polymer ?
#
loop_
_entity_poly.entity_id
_entity_poly.type
_entity_poly.pdbx_seq_one_letter_code
_entity_poly.pdbx_strand_id
1 'polypeptide(L)'
;MRPSEQGQAVQRARLLDEAIESVVVLPSSSALDKQNDGRLVHVSGILQVGEPLTEMDYGIAMSAIKLKRRVQMYQWEEEQTNRSY
;
A
#
# COMPACT_ATOMS: atom_id res chain seq x y z
N MET A 1 5.16 -33.14 -4.17
CA MET A 1 3.86 -32.41 -4.25
C MET A 1 4.13 -30.97 -3.84
N ARG A 2 3.89 -29.97 -4.70
CA ARG A 2 4.08 -28.55 -4.33
C ARG A 2 2.89 -28.10 -3.46
N PRO A 3 3.10 -27.24 -2.43
CA PRO A 3 1.99 -26.76 -1.60
C PRO A 3 1.02 -25.92 -2.45
N SER A 4 -0.28 -26.07 -2.21
CA SER A 4 -1.32 -25.25 -2.83
C SER A 4 -1.12 -23.77 -2.50
N GLU A 5 -1.61 -22.87 -3.36
CA GLU A 5 -1.50 -21.42 -3.14
C GLU A 5 -2.11 -20.98 -1.80
N GLN A 6 -3.22 -21.61 -1.42
CA GLN A 6 -3.86 -21.39 -0.12
C GLN A 6 -2.96 -21.83 1.05
N GLY A 7 -2.28 -22.97 0.94
CA GLY A 7 -1.34 -23.44 1.96
C GLY A 7 -0.15 -22.49 2.15
N GLN A 8 0.38 -21.95 1.04
CA GLN A 8 1.46 -20.94 1.08
C GLN A 8 0.99 -19.61 1.67
N ALA A 9 -0.24 -19.19 1.37
CA ALA A 9 -0.83 -17.97 1.94
C ALA A 9 -1.01 -18.08 3.46
N VAL A 10 -1.53 -19.22 3.95
CA VAL A 10 -1.70 -19.47 5.39
C VAL A 10 -0.35 -19.52 6.11
N GLN A 11 0.65 -20.18 5.52
CA GLN A 11 1.99 -20.24 6.10
C GLN A 11 2.63 -18.85 6.19
N ARG A 12 2.51 -18.04 5.13
CA ARG A 12 3.02 -16.66 5.13
C ARG A 12 2.32 -15.78 6.16
N ALA A 13 1.00 -15.91 6.30
CA ALA A 13 0.24 -15.15 7.30
C ALA A 13 0.74 -15.47 8.72
N ARG A 14 0.89 -16.75 9.06
CA ARG A 14 1.42 -17.17 10.38
C ARG A 14 2.83 -16.65 10.64
N LEU A 15 3.73 -16.79 9.67
CA LEU A 15 5.09 -16.27 9.79
C LEU A 15 5.12 -14.75 9.98
N LEU A 16 4.20 -14.02 9.34
CA LEU A 16 4.08 -12.58 9.51
C LEU A 16 3.56 -12.22 10.90
N ASP A 17 2.57 -12.93 11.41
CA ASP A 17 2.04 -12.73 12.77
C ASP A 17 3.12 -12.98 13.82
N GLU A 18 3.86 -14.09 13.72
CA GLU A 18 5.01 -14.42 14.59
C GLU A 18 6.13 -13.36 14.49
N ALA A 19 6.39 -12.86 13.28
CA ALA A 19 7.39 -11.81 13.06
C ALA A 19 6.97 -10.47 13.68
N ILE A 20 5.68 -10.12 13.64
CA ILE A 20 5.14 -8.90 14.25
C ILE A 20 5.23 -8.97 15.77
N GLU A 21 5.00 -10.13 16.39
CA GLU A 21 5.12 -10.28 17.85
C GLU A 21 6.56 -10.06 18.37
N SER A 22 7.57 -10.33 17.54
CA SER A 22 8.99 -10.24 17.91
C SER A 22 9.69 -8.97 17.42
N VAL A 23 8.97 -8.06 16.75
CA VAL A 23 9.53 -6.84 16.15
C VAL A 23 10.01 -5.84 17.20
N VAL A 24 11.18 -5.27 16.98
CA VAL A 24 11.72 -4.17 17.81
C VAL A 24 11.34 -2.84 17.18
N VAL A 25 10.55 -2.03 17.90
CA VAL A 25 10.22 -0.67 17.43
C VAL A 25 11.33 0.30 17.84
N LEU A 26 11.93 0.96 16.85
CA LEU A 26 13.00 1.94 17.03
C LEU A 26 12.49 3.35 16.70
N PRO A 27 12.81 4.36 17.52
CA PRO A 27 12.32 5.73 17.36
C PRO A 27 12.97 6.50 16.20
N SER A 28 14.13 6.04 15.70
CA SER A 28 14.81 6.61 14.54
C SER A 28 15.86 5.63 13.99
N SER A 29 16.24 5.78 12.73
CA SER A 29 17.27 4.96 12.07
C SER A 29 18.70 5.43 12.34
N SER A 30 18.88 6.53 13.08
CA SER A 30 20.18 7.19 13.27
C SER A 30 21.17 6.42 14.14
N ALA A 31 20.71 5.36 14.83
CA ALA A 31 21.58 4.39 15.47
C ALA A 31 20.96 2.99 15.39
N LEU A 32 21.32 2.23 14.35
CA LEU A 32 21.20 0.77 14.38
C LEU A 32 22.20 0.27 15.43
N ASP A 33 21.74 0.22 16.68
CA ASP A 33 22.51 -0.34 17.78
C ASP A 33 22.83 -1.82 17.46
N LYS A 34 24.10 -2.22 17.64
CA LYS A 34 24.55 -3.60 17.43
C LYS A 34 23.75 -4.62 18.25
N GLN A 35 23.10 -4.17 19.34
CA GLN A 35 22.19 -4.98 20.15
C GLN A 35 20.96 -5.51 19.37
N ASN A 36 20.67 -4.96 18.18
CA ASN A 36 19.55 -5.37 17.33
C ASN A 36 19.98 -6.22 16.12
N ASP A 37 21.26 -6.59 16.01
CA ASP A 37 21.76 -7.42 14.92
C ASP A 37 21.00 -8.75 14.82
N GLY A 38 20.52 -9.08 13.61
CA GLY A 38 19.75 -10.30 13.35
C GLY A 38 18.28 -10.24 13.80
N ARG A 39 17.79 -9.12 14.32
CA ARG A 39 16.39 -8.93 14.74
C ARG A 39 15.59 -8.18 13.67
N LEU A 40 14.29 -8.47 13.60
CA LEU A 40 13.35 -7.64 12.83
C LEU A 40 13.14 -6.32 13.57
N VAL A 41 13.39 -5.20 12.90
CA VAL A 41 13.24 -3.86 13.45
C VAL A 41 12.20 -3.06 12.66
N HIS A 42 11.38 -2.29 13.35
CA HIS A 42 10.44 -1.32 12.78
C HIS A 42 10.88 0.08 13.16
N VAL A 43 11.32 0.87 12.19
CA VAL A 43 11.69 2.27 12.38
C VAL A 43 10.55 3.18 11.92
N SER A 44 10.33 4.28 12.65
CA SER A 44 9.47 5.37 12.21
C SER A 44 10.23 6.69 12.29
N GLY A 45 9.72 7.70 11.60
CA GLY A 45 10.37 9.00 11.54
C GLY A 45 9.50 10.06 10.89
N ILE A 46 9.94 11.30 11.04
CA ILE A 46 9.29 12.44 10.41
C ILE A 46 9.57 12.38 8.91
N LEU A 47 8.52 12.41 8.11
CA LEU A 47 8.61 12.55 6.66
C LEU A 47 8.53 14.05 6.30
N GLN A 48 9.56 14.56 5.64
CA GLN A 48 9.58 15.93 5.12
C GLN A 48 9.27 15.90 3.62
N VAL A 49 8.34 16.75 3.20
CA VAL A 49 7.99 16.96 1.79
C VAL A 49 8.57 18.30 1.38
N GLY A 50 9.43 18.31 0.36
CA GLY A 50 10.04 19.53 -0.16
C GLY A 50 9.06 20.31 -1.02
N GLU A 51 8.88 19.86 -2.26
CA GLU A 51 7.95 20.47 -3.21
C GLU A 51 6.51 19.99 -2.97
N PRO A 52 5.50 20.85 -3.21
CA PRO A 52 4.10 20.43 -3.12
C PRO A 52 3.81 19.35 -4.17
N LEU A 53 2.87 18.46 -3.85
CA LEU A 53 2.32 17.55 -4.82
C LEU A 53 1.50 18.37 -5.82
N THR A 54 1.87 18.27 -7.11
CA THR A 54 1.19 18.97 -8.20
C THR A 54 0.62 18.01 -9.22
N GLU A 55 -0.62 18.28 -9.64
CA GLU A 55 -1.29 17.60 -10.76
C GLU A 55 -2.03 18.68 -11.56
N MET A 56 -1.38 19.18 -12.61
CA MET A 56 -1.76 20.41 -13.32
C MET A 56 -3.07 20.27 -14.09
N ASP A 57 -3.31 19.10 -14.70
CA ASP A 57 -4.53 18.83 -15.48
C ASP A 57 -5.81 18.96 -14.64
N TYR A 58 -5.67 18.85 -13.31
CA TYR A 58 -6.75 18.93 -12.34
C TYR A 58 -6.63 20.14 -11.40
N GLY A 59 -5.67 21.04 -11.62
CA GLY A 59 -5.45 22.23 -10.79
C GLY A 59 -5.06 21.92 -9.34
N ILE A 60 -4.44 20.76 -9.08
CA ILE A 60 -4.03 20.35 -7.73
C ILE A 60 -2.61 20.86 -7.49
N ALA A 61 -2.41 21.62 -6.42
CA ALA A 61 -1.11 21.96 -5.87
C ALA A 61 -1.24 22.07 -4.34
N MET A 62 -0.73 21.08 -3.61
CA MET A 62 -0.84 21.07 -2.15
C MET A 62 0.30 20.32 -1.48
N SER A 63 0.62 20.68 -0.25
CA SER A 63 1.53 19.91 0.59
C SER A 63 0.88 18.59 0.97
N ALA A 64 1.27 17.51 0.31
CA ALA A 64 0.75 16.17 0.53
C ALA A 64 1.80 15.12 0.18
N ILE A 65 1.73 13.97 0.86
CA ILE A 65 2.66 12.84 0.65
C ILE A 65 2.13 11.83 -0.39
N LYS A 66 0.84 11.89 -0.72
CA LYS A 66 0.17 10.91 -1.58
C LYS A 66 -1.08 11.47 -2.22
N LEU A 67 -1.17 11.33 -3.55
CA LEU A 67 -2.42 11.51 -4.31
C LEU A 67 -3.03 10.13 -4.59
N LYS A 68 -4.31 9.94 -4.26
CA LYS A 68 -5.07 8.73 -4.59
C LYS A 68 -6.17 9.05 -5.60
N ARG A 69 -5.91 8.74 -6.87
CA ARG A 69 -6.92 8.86 -7.93
C ARG A 69 -7.89 7.68 -7.88
N ARG A 70 -9.19 7.97 -7.86
CA ARG A 70 -10.25 6.98 -8.05
C ARG A 70 -10.96 7.32 -9.34
N VAL A 71 -11.04 6.36 -10.26
CA VAL A 71 -11.72 6.53 -11.55
C VAL A 71 -12.85 5.52 -11.65
N GLN A 72 -13.93 5.93 -12.31
CA GLN A 72 -15.05 5.08 -12.69
C GLN A 72 -15.28 5.23 -14.18
N MET A 73 -15.57 4.14 -14.85
CA MET A 73 -15.96 4.12 -16.25
C MET A 73 -17.46 3.88 -16.32
N TYR A 74 -18.18 4.72 -17.06
CA TYR A 74 -19.59 4.52 -17.37
C TYR A 74 -19.68 4.10 -18.84
N GLN A 75 -20.42 3.02 -19.11
CA GLN A 75 -20.69 2.53 -20.46
C GLN A 75 -22.19 2.59 -20.72
N TRP A 76 -22.54 3.05 -21.91
CA TRP A 76 -23.92 3.03 -22.40
C TRP A 76 -24.16 1.72 -23.17
N GLU A 77 -25.30 1.10 -22.91
CA GLU A 77 -25.87 0.01 -23.71
C GLU A 77 -27.14 0.54 -24.38
N GLU A 78 -27.20 0.47 -25.71
CA GLU A 78 -28.35 0.94 -26.49
C GLU A 78 -29.26 -0.25 -26.81
N GLU A 79 -30.51 -0.19 -26.33
CA GLU A 79 -31.54 -1.16 -26.68
C GLU A 79 -32.36 -0.65 -27.88
N GLN A 80 -32.34 -1.39 -29.00
CA GLN A 80 -33.19 -1.10 -30.16
C GLN A 80 -34.38 -2.06 -30.20
N THR A 81 -35.60 -1.53 -30.08
CA THR A 81 -36.82 -2.31 -30.28
C THR A 81 -37.42 -2.03 -31.65
N ASN A 82 -37.43 -3.02 -32.55
CA ASN A 82 -38.15 -2.91 -33.82
C ASN A 82 -39.60 -3.36 -33.62
N ARG A 83 -40.57 -2.45 -33.76
CA ARG A 83 -42.00 -2.78 -33.83
C ARG A 83 -42.43 -2.81 -35.29
N SER A 84 -42.69 -4.02 -35.79
CA SER A 84 -43.37 -4.22 -37.06
C SER A 84 -44.89 -4.09 -36.85
N TYR A 85 -45.55 -3.29 -37.70
CA TYR A 85 -47.00 -3.07 -37.72
C TYR A 85 -47.76 -4.17 -38.46
#